data_AF-A0AAJ6DBE8-F1
#
_entry.id   AF-A0AAJ6DBE8-F1
#
_cell.length_a   1.000
_cell.length_b   1.000
_cell.length_c   1.000
_cell.angle_alpha   90.00
_cell.angle_beta   90.00
_cell.angle_gamma   90.00
#
_symmetry.space_group_name_H-M   'P 1'
#
loop_
_entity.id
_entity.type
_entity.pdbx_description
1 polymer ?
#
loop_
_entity_poly.entity_id
_entity_poly.type
_entity_poly.pdbx_seq_one_letter_code
_entity_poly.pdbx_strand_id
1 'polypeptide(L)'
;MKQTSVLLAVTLALNAGIFHGAFAQDGYKLPLKLTTKDAAQDPDGVWTDSDLADARQMAGTANIYTARVATPSGTWLLTQTNGDCNLQGMCTALLVLLKPGATPVNMANPQMPLGGTAILSADLKNLTTSEISENGKAFTGSYDVGPIK
;
A
#
# COMPACT_ATOMS: atom_id res chain seq x y z
N MET A 1 -2.16 12.15 73.55
CA MET A 1 -2.09 11.33 72.33
C MET A 1 -2.36 12.24 71.14
N LYS A 2 -1.36 12.49 70.28
CA LYS A 2 -1.45 13.34 69.09
C LYS A 2 -1.40 12.43 67.86
N GLN A 3 -2.42 12.46 67.01
CA GLN A 3 -2.37 11.87 65.68
C GLN A 3 -2.32 12.99 64.65
N THR A 4 -1.13 13.22 64.09
CA THR A 4 -0.91 14.04 62.91
C THR A 4 -1.04 13.14 61.68
N SER A 5 -2.08 13.35 60.90
CA SER A 5 -2.25 12.71 59.59
C SER A 5 -1.43 13.47 58.55
N VAL A 6 -0.52 12.77 57.87
CA VAL A 6 0.21 13.31 56.71
C VAL A 6 -0.57 12.90 55.45
N LEU A 7 -1.13 13.87 54.75
CA LEU A 7 -1.73 13.71 53.43
C LEU A 7 -0.60 13.79 52.38
N LEU A 8 -0.33 12.67 51.71
CA LEU A 8 0.56 12.62 50.54
C LEU A 8 -0.27 13.02 49.30
N ALA A 9 -0.04 14.23 48.78
CA ALA A 9 -0.61 14.66 47.51
C ALA A 9 0.22 14.08 46.35
N VAL A 10 -0.36 13.13 45.61
CA VAL A 10 0.22 12.61 44.36
C VAL A 10 -0.27 13.49 43.21
N THR A 11 0.59 14.36 42.70
CA THR A 11 0.34 15.14 41.48
C THR A 11 0.52 14.25 40.25
N LEU A 12 -0.59 13.85 39.63
CA LEU A 12 -0.62 13.22 38.32
C LEU A 12 -0.27 14.27 37.24
N ALA A 13 0.95 14.22 36.71
CA ALA A 13 1.30 14.97 35.51
C ALA A 13 0.71 14.26 34.28
N LEU A 14 -0.37 14.82 33.72
CA LEU A 14 -0.83 14.47 32.38
C LEU A 14 0.21 14.98 31.37
N ASN A 15 1.16 14.13 31.01
CA ASN A 15 1.93 14.33 29.79
C ASN A 15 0.99 14.09 28.61
N ALA A 16 0.41 15.19 28.10
CA ALA A 16 -0.13 15.24 26.75
C ALA A 16 1.03 15.07 25.77
N GLY A 17 1.46 13.83 25.56
CA GLY A 17 2.35 13.47 24.47
C GLY A 17 1.62 13.77 23.18
N ILE A 18 1.93 14.92 22.58
CA ILE A 18 1.53 15.21 21.21
C ILE A 18 2.27 14.18 20.35
N PHE A 19 1.57 13.12 19.95
CA PHE A 19 1.98 12.25 18.87
C PHE A 19 1.91 13.06 17.58
N HIS A 20 2.86 13.99 17.39
CA HIS A 20 3.25 14.41 16.06
C HIS A 20 3.80 13.15 15.41
N GLY A 21 2.94 12.46 14.66
CA GLY A 21 3.38 11.38 13.79
C GLY A 21 4.58 11.90 13.03
N ALA A 22 5.70 11.19 13.15
CA ALA A 22 6.83 11.38 12.26
C ALA A 22 6.29 11.10 10.85
N PHE A 23 5.83 12.15 10.18
CA PHE A 23 5.46 12.08 8.78
C PHE A 23 6.70 11.57 8.05
N ALA A 24 6.53 10.48 7.32
CA ALA A 24 7.60 9.79 6.64
C ALA A 24 8.32 10.76 5.71
N GLN A 25 9.45 11.33 6.14
CA GLN A 25 10.24 12.22 5.30
C GLN A 25 10.74 11.50 4.03
N ASP A 26 10.80 10.17 4.08
CA ASP A 26 11.18 9.28 2.98
C ASP A 26 9.99 8.71 2.20
N GLY A 27 8.75 9.17 2.48
CA GLY A 27 7.52 8.61 1.90
C GLY A 27 7.06 7.28 2.52
N TYR A 28 5.94 6.77 2.03
CA TYR A 28 5.28 5.56 2.52
C TYR A 28 5.73 4.34 1.72
N LYS A 29 6.45 3.43 2.37
CA LYS A 29 6.83 2.15 1.76
C LYS A 29 5.63 1.21 1.69
N LEU A 30 5.39 0.66 0.51
CA LEU A 30 4.30 -0.26 0.19
C LEU A 30 4.90 -1.59 -0.30
N PRO A 31 5.40 -2.45 0.61
CA PRO A 31 5.92 -3.77 0.25
C PRO A 31 4.76 -4.73 0.03
N LEU A 32 4.55 -5.15 -1.22
CA LEU A 32 3.49 -6.08 -1.58
C LEU A 32 3.68 -7.43 -0.88
N LYS A 33 2.60 -7.94 -0.30
CA LYS A 33 2.55 -9.29 0.29
C LYS A 33 1.40 -10.05 -0.30
N LEU A 34 1.58 -11.35 -0.50
CA LEU A 34 0.47 -12.23 -0.88
C LEU A 34 -0.60 -12.17 0.23
N THR A 35 -1.76 -11.59 -0.07
CA THR A 35 -2.86 -11.46 0.89
C THR A 35 -4.07 -12.30 0.51
N THR A 36 -4.25 -12.57 -0.78
CA THR A 36 -5.29 -13.47 -1.26
C THR A 36 -4.66 -14.50 -2.17
N LYS A 37 -4.60 -15.75 -1.70
CA LYS A 37 -4.13 -16.89 -2.47
C LYS A 37 -5.30 -17.53 -3.21
N ASP A 38 -5.09 -17.87 -4.48
CA ASP A 38 -6.10 -18.50 -5.33
C ASP A 38 -7.47 -17.79 -5.25
N ALA A 39 -7.42 -16.47 -5.39
CA ALA A 39 -8.51 -15.55 -5.23
C ALA A 39 -9.65 -15.95 -6.18
N ALA A 40 -10.81 -16.31 -5.63
CA ALA A 40 -12.04 -16.45 -6.41
C ALA A 40 -12.54 -15.08 -6.89
N GLN A 41 -12.47 -14.09 -5.99
CA GLN A 41 -12.89 -12.70 -6.15
C GLN A 41 -11.89 -11.78 -5.45
N ASP A 42 -11.85 -10.51 -5.84
CA ASP A 42 -11.03 -9.50 -5.16
C ASP A 42 -11.76 -8.94 -3.92
N PRO A 43 -11.22 -9.12 -2.70
CA PRO A 43 -11.82 -8.54 -1.50
C PRO A 43 -11.85 -7.01 -1.50
N ASP A 44 -11.02 -6.34 -2.31
CA ASP A 44 -10.97 -4.88 -2.41
C ASP A 44 -11.81 -4.32 -3.57
N GLY A 45 -12.33 -5.18 -4.44
CA GLY A 45 -13.12 -4.79 -5.61
C GLY A 45 -12.35 -3.94 -6.63
N VAL A 46 -11.02 -4.09 -6.70
CA VAL A 46 -10.16 -3.43 -7.69
C VAL A 46 -10.04 -4.29 -8.94
N TRP A 47 -9.74 -5.58 -8.77
CA TRP A 47 -9.64 -6.56 -9.83
C TRP A 47 -11.00 -7.18 -10.11
N THR A 48 -11.39 -7.20 -11.39
CA THR A 48 -12.63 -7.81 -11.84
C THR A 48 -12.51 -9.34 -11.90
N ASP A 49 -13.64 -10.03 -11.98
CA ASP A 49 -13.65 -11.49 -12.18
C ASP A 49 -12.93 -11.89 -13.48
N SER A 50 -12.96 -11.03 -14.51
CA SER A 50 -12.23 -11.23 -15.77
C SER A 50 -10.71 -11.15 -15.54
N ASP A 51 -10.23 -10.13 -14.83
CA ASP A 51 -8.80 -9.98 -14.53
C ASP A 51 -8.27 -11.21 -13.76
N LEU A 52 -9.07 -11.72 -12.82
CA LEU A 52 -8.72 -12.93 -12.08
C LEU A 52 -8.82 -14.19 -12.95
N ALA A 53 -9.74 -14.26 -13.91
CA ALA A 53 -9.80 -15.36 -14.86
C ALA A 53 -8.55 -15.39 -15.76
N ASP A 54 -8.15 -14.23 -16.28
CA ASP A 54 -6.94 -14.07 -17.09
C ASP A 54 -5.70 -14.45 -16.28
N ALA A 55 -5.62 -14.04 -15.01
CA ALA A 55 -4.52 -14.43 -14.14
C ALA A 55 -4.43 -15.95 -13.94
N ARG A 56 -5.56 -16.65 -13.78
CA ARG A 56 -5.58 -18.13 -13.72
C ARG A 56 -5.12 -18.75 -15.03
N GLN A 57 -5.53 -18.20 -16.17
CA GLN A 57 -5.12 -18.69 -17.48
C GLN A 57 -3.61 -18.54 -17.69
N MET A 58 -3.03 -17.41 -17.27
CA MET A 58 -1.63 -17.09 -17.50
C MET A 58 -0.68 -17.77 -16.50
N ALA A 59 -1.07 -17.84 -15.23
CA ALA A 59 -0.20 -18.30 -14.14
C ALA A 59 -0.68 -19.57 -13.42
N GLY A 60 -1.79 -20.17 -13.86
CA GLY A 60 -2.40 -21.37 -13.27
C GLY A 60 -3.21 -21.12 -11.99
N THR A 61 -3.09 -19.94 -11.39
CA THR A 61 -3.85 -19.49 -10.21
C THR A 61 -3.89 -17.96 -10.20
N ALA A 62 -4.93 -17.38 -9.61
CA ALA A 62 -5.02 -15.94 -9.38
C ALA A 62 -4.59 -15.60 -7.95
N ASN A 63 -3.44 -14.98 -7.78
CA ASN A 63 -2.97 -14.50 -6.49
C ASN A 63 -3.01 -12.98 -6.47
N ILE A 64 -3.48 -12.40 -5.36
CA ILE A 64 -3.51 -10.95 -5.15
C ILE A 64 -2.51 -10.60 -4.05
N TYR A 65 -1.61 -9.69 -4.41
CA TYR A 65 -0.61 -9.14 -3.51
C TYR A 65 -1.02 -7.71 -3.16
N THR A 66 -0.99 -7.35 -1.88
CA THR A 66 -1.36 -6.01 -1.44
C THR A 66 -0.42 -5.41 -0.41
N ALA A 67 -0.38 -4.08 -0.38
CA ALA A 67 0.21 -3.27 0.67
C ALA A 67 -0.70 -2.06 0.93
N ARG A 68 -0.81 -1.61 2.18
CA ARG A 68 -1.70 -0.52 2.56
C ARG A 68 -1.02 0.51 3.42
N VAL A 69 -1.43 1.76 3.26
CA VAL A 69 -1.15 2.83 4.21
C VAL A 69 -2.39 3.71 4.41
N ALA A 70 -2.73 3.98 5.67
CA ALA A 70 -3.79 4.90 6.03
C ALA A 70 -3.23 6.33 6.10
N THR A 71 -3.91 7.27 5.45
CA THR A 71 -3.60 8.70 5.51
C THR A 71 -4.89 9.49 5.79
N PRO A 72 -4.80 10.80 6.09
CA PRO A 72 -6.00 11.63 6.26
C PRO A 72 -6.91 11.68 5.02
N SER A 73 -6.38 11.39 3.82
CA SER A 73 -7.16 11.42 2.57
C SER A 73 -7.86 10.09 2.25
N GLY A 74 -7.56 9.02 2.96
CA GLY A 74 -8.12 7.68 2.75
C GLY A 74 -7.09 6.58 2.99
N THR A 75 -7.42 5.36 2.56
CA THR A 75 -6.45 4.26 2.53
C THR A 75 -5.86 4.15 1.14
N TRP A 76 -4.56 4.25 1.03
CA TRP A 76 -3.83 3.95 -0.19
C TRP A 76 -3.51 2.46 -0.22
N LEU A 77 -3.98 1.80 -1.27
CA LEU A 77 -3.78 0.38 -1.55
C LEU A 77 -2.87 0.28 -2.78
N LEU A 78 -1.73 -0.38 -2.64
CA LEU A 78 -1.01 -0.92 -3.78
C LEU A 78 -1.43 -2.38 -3.94
N THR A 79 -1.88 -2.76 -5.13
CA THR A 79 -2.34 -4.12 -5.42
C THR A 79 -1.76 -4.63 -6.74
N GLN A 80 -1.48 -5.92 -6.82
CA GLN A 80 -0.89 -6.57 -7.99
C GLN A 80 -1.45 -7.99 -8.11
N THR A 81 -1.66 -8.46 -9.34
CA THR A 81 -1.91 -9.88 -9.61
C THR A 81 -0.69 -10.53 -10.23
N ASN A 82 -0.66 -11.86 -10.24
CA ASN A 82 0.36 -12.65 -10.95
C ASN A 82 0.01 -12.93 -12.42
N GLY A 83 -1.00 -12.26 -12.97
CA GLY A 83 -1.59 -12.62 -14.27
C GLY A 83 -0.94 -11.99 -15.50
N ASP A 84 -0.31 -10.83 -15.34
CA ASP A 84 0.17 -10.00 -16.45
C ASP A 84 1.69 -9.81 -16.43
N CYS A 85 2.41 -10.68 -15.71
CA CYS A 85 3.85 -10.58 -15.59
C CYS A 85 4.56 -10.87 -16.92
N ASN A 86 5.51 -10.02 -17.30
CA ASN A 86 6.37 -10.24 -18.47
C ASN A 86 7.47 -11.29 -18.18
N LEU A 87 8.30 -11.59 -19.18
CA LEU A 87 9.39 -12.59 -19.07
C LEU A 87 10.47 -12.24 -18.02
N GLN A 88 10.53 -11.00 -17.58
CA GLN A 88 11.45 -10.54 -16.52
C GLN A 88 10.80 -10.60 -15.13
N GLY A 89 9.55 -11.06 -15.03
CA GLY A 89 8.78 -11.10 -13.79
C GLY A 89 8.25 -9.74 -13.34
N MET A 90 8.23 -8.74 -14.24
CA MET A 90 7.62 -7.44 -14.01
C MET A 90 6.13 -7.54 -14.31
N CYS A 91 5.28 -7.14 -13.37
CA CYS A 91 3.83 -7.18 -13.51
C CYS A 91 3.26 -5.79 -13.21
N THR A 92 2.10 -5.47 -13.78
CA THR A 92 1.42 -4.21 -13.47
C THR A 92 0.86 -4.25 -12.06
N ALA A 93 1.18 -3.24 -11.27
CA ALA A 93 0.48 -2.97 -10.03
C ALA A 93 -0.47 -1.78 -10.22
N LEU A 94 -1.48 -1.67 -9.37
CA LEU A 94 -2.38 -0.53 -9.29
C LEU A 94 -2.21 0.12 -7.93
N LEU A 95 -1.92 1.42 -7.94
CA LEU A 95 -2.09 2.26 -6.76
C LEU A 95 -3.53 2.78 -6.76
N VAL A 96 -4.24 2.59 -5.65
CA VAL A 96 -5.66 2.87 -5.53
C VAL A 96 -5.91 3.66 -4.25
N LEU A 97 -6.79 4.67 -4.34
CA LEU A 97 -7.30 5.38 -3.17
C LEU A 97 -8.67 4.84 -2.79
N LEU A 98 -8.75 4.23 -1.61
CA LEU A 98 -9.97 3.71 -1.01
C LEU A 98 -10.53 4.73 -0.02
N LYS A 99 -11.82 5.06 -0.18
CA LYS A 99 -12.59 5.90 0.74
C LYS A 99 -13.85 5.16 1.19
N PRO A 100 -14.24 5.26 2.48
CA PRO A 100 -15.45 4.60 2.96
C PRO A 100 -16.68 4.99 2.15
N GLY A 101 -17.44 3.99 1.68
CA GLY A 101 -18.68 4.21 0.93
C GLY A 101 -18.51 4.72 -0.51
N ALA A 102 -17.29 4.80 -1.03
CA ALA A 102 -17.01 5.21 -2.40
C ALA A 102 -16.34 4.08 -3.20
N THR A 103 -16.53 4.11 -4.52
CA THR A 103 -15.82 3.22 -5.45
C THR A 103 -14.30 3.46 -5.34
N PRO A 104 -13.47 2.40 -5.37
CA PRO A 104 -12.02 2.53 -5.47
C PRO A 104 -11.61 3.43 -6.65
N VAL A 105 -10.64 4.31 -6.44
CA VAL A 105 -10.13 5.20 -7.51
C VAL A 105 -8.70 4.80 -7.85
N ASN A 106 -8.45 4.42 -9.10
CA ASN A 106 -7.10 4.14 -9.58
C ASN A 106 -6.31 5.45 -9.69
N MET A 107 -5.09 5.46 -9.15
CA MET A 107 -4.25 6.63 -8.98
C MET A 107 -2.89 6.53 -9.69
N ALA A 108 -2.41 5.32 -9.97
CA ALA A 108 -1.24 5.04 -10.81
C ALA A 108 -1.23 3.55 -11.18
N ASN A 109 -0.53 3.19 -12.26
CA ASN A 109 -0.40 1.83 -12.77
C ASN A 109 1.07 1.44 -13.04
N PRO A 110 1.93 1.40 -12.00
CA PRO A 110 3.35 1.15 -12.19
C PRO A 110 3.69 -0.29 -12.62
N GLN A 111 4.86 -0.46 -13.21
CA GLN A 111 5.50 -1.77 -13.37
C GLN A 111 6.41 -2.05 -12.17
N MET A 112 6.41 -3.29 -11.67
CA MET A 112 7.34 -3.73 -10.63
C MET A 112 7.44 -5.27 -10.58
N PRO A 113 8.54 -5.84 -10.04
CA PRO A 113 8.62 -7.28 -9.80
C PRO A 113 7.43 -7.78 -8.98
N LEU A 114 6.98 -9.01 -9.22
CA LEU A 114 5.93 -9.63 -8.42
C LEU A 114 6.25 -9.58 -6.92
N GLY A 115 5.36 -8.98 -6.11
CA GLY A 115 5.60 -8.83 -4.67
C GLY A 115 6.67 -7.78 -4.33
N GLY A 116 7.01 -6.89 -5.27
CA GLY A 116 7.98 -5.82 -5.07
C GLY A 116 7.54 -4.76 -4.06
N THR A 117 8.34 -3.71 -3.93
CA THR A 117 8.02 -2.55 -3.07
C THR A 117 7.93 -1.28 -3.91
N ALA A 118 6.89 -0.48 -3.67
CA ALA A 118 6.82 0.90 -4.13
C ALA A 118 6.97 1.88 -2.96
N ILE A 119 7.32 3.13 -3.26
CA ILE A 119 7.36 4.22 -2.29
C ILE A 119 6.46 5.34 -2.79
N LEU A 120 5.38 5.59 -2.06
CA LEU A 120 4.50 6.74 -2.29
C LEU A 120 5.07 7.96 -1.57
N SER A 121 5.31 9.05 -2.28
CA SER A 121 5.87 10.27 -1.71
C SER A 121 5.02 10.80 -0.56
N ALA A 122 5.64 11.54 0.37
CA ALA A 122 4.95 12.08 1.54
C ALA A 122 3.80 13.04 1.18
N ASP A 123 3.92 13.75 0.06
CA ASP A 123 2.89 14.63 -0.50
C ASP A 123 1.85 13.89 -1.36
N LEU A 124 1.99 12.56 -1.50
CA LEU A 124 1.09 11.66 -2.22
C LEU A 124 0.97 11.96 -3.72
N LYS A 125 1.98 12.62 -4.31
CA LYS A 125 1.97 13.03 -5.73
C LYS A 125 2.82 12.18 -6.64
N ASN A 126 3.75 11.39 -6.10
CA ASN A 126 4.65 10.58 -6.89
C ASN A 126 4.78 9.18 -6.28
N LEU A 127 4.82 8.17 -7.15
CA LEU A 127 5.06 6.78 -6.77
C LEU A 127 6.35 6.33 -7.45
N THR A 128 7.27 5.78 -6.67
CA THR A 128 8.51 5.20 -7.20
C THR A 128 8.55 3.69 -7.00
N THR A 129 9.16 2.99 -7.95
CA THR A 129 9.32 1.53 -7.95
C THR A 129 10.76 1.15 -8.26
N SER A 130 11.16 -0.06 -7.89
CA SER A 130 12.37 -0.68 -8.41
C SER A 130 11.99 -1.57 -9.58
N GLU A 131 12.48 -1.27 -10.77
CA GLU A 131 12.12 -1.96 -12.01
C GLU A 131 13.32 -2.61 -12.68
N ILE A 132 13.06 -3.54 -13.60
CA ILE A 132 14.06 -4.21 -14.42
C ILE A 132 13.80 -3.79 -15.87
N SER A 133 14.84 -3.25 -16.53
CA SER A 133 14.77 -2.87 -17.94
C SER A 133 15.04 -4.06 -18.86
N GLU A 134 14.81 -3.88 -20.16
CA GLU A 134 15.00 -4.92 -21.19
C GLU A 134 16.39 -5.56 -21.22
N ASN A 135 17.43 -4.85 -20.78
CA ASN A 135 18.78 -5.37 -20.68
C ASN A 135 19.12 -6.02 -19.32
N GLY A 136 18.11 -6.22 -18.47
CA GLY A 136 18.23 -6.81 -17.14
C GLY A 136 18.77 -5.85 -16.07
N LYS A 137 18.98 -4.57 -16.37
CA LYS A 137 19.46 -3.59 -15.38
C LYS A 137 18.32 -3.02 -14.56
N ALA A 138 18.55 -2.92 -13.26
CA ALA A 138 17.64 -2.25 -12.35
C ALA A 138 17.61 -0.74 -12.62
N PHE A 139 16.43 -0.13 -12.54
CA PHE A 139 16.23 1.31 -12.58
C PHE A 139 15.07 1.72 -11.67
N THR A 140 14.95 3.01 -11.41
CA THR A 140 13.83 3.55 -10.61
C THR A 140 12.73 4.03 -11.54
N GLY A 141 11.57 3.39 -11.46
CA GLY A 141 10.34 3.90 -12.06
C GLY A 141 9.82 5.10 -11.26
N SER A 142 9.18 6.04 -11.93
CA SER A 142 8.57 7.22 -11.31
C SER A 142 7.27 7.53 -12.02
N TYR A 143 6.19 7.63 -11.26
CA TYR A 143 4.83 7.75 -11.77
C TYR A 143 4.12 8.89 -11.06
N ASP A 144 3.46 9.73 -11.83
CA ASP A 144 2.56 10.75 -11.28
C ASP A 144 1.35 10.07 -10.63
N VAL A 145 0.97 10.55 -9.45
CA VAL A 145 -0.16 10.04 -8.70
C VAL A 145 -1.35 10.97 -8.89
N GLY A 146 -2.38 10.46 -9.57
CA GLY A 146 -3.61 11.17 -9.85
C GLY A 146 -4.64 10.23 -10.50
N PRO A 147 -5.94 10.58 -10.48
CA PRO A 147 -6.97 9.69 -11.02
C PRO A 147 -6.68 9.30 -12.48
N ILE A 148 -6.59 8.00 -12.75
CA ILE A 148 -6.44 7.43 -14.09
C ILE A 148 -7.71 6.70 -14.52
N LYS A 149 -7.96 6.66 -15.83
CA LYS A 149 -9.13 6.02 -16.44
C LYS A 149 -8.79 4.62 -16.92
#